data_AF-A0A7S0B1G6-F1
#
_entry.id   AF-A0A7S0B1G6-F1
#
_cell.length_a   1.000
_cell.length_b   1.000
_cell.length_c   1.000
_cell.angle_alpha   90.00
_cell.angle_beta   90.00
_cell.angle_gamma   90.00
#
_symmetry.space_group_name_H-M   'P 1'
#
loop_
_entity.id
_entity.type
_entity.pdbx_description
1 polymer ?
#
loop_
_entity_poly.entity_id
_entity_poly.type
_entity_poly.pdbx_seq_one_letter_code
_entity_poly.pdbx_strand_id
1 'polypeptide(L)'
;GVRAVWLVSTATFAGDEHKVASPEFSVDLAGCGPRLFRITLFALQRRTVFSFRDCGGLGRVELKCEEELPPGTGAVAVGVVVGAGERAQRQLVEHDFSRRRCCSVRGWAFREAANPGTWSLPVEVSLAFLAPSVSP
;
A
#
# COMPACT_ATOMS: atom_id res chain seq x y z
N GLY A 1 -14.99 0.50 6.89
CA GLY A 1 -13.84 0.86 6.04
C GLY A 1 -13.85 0.02 4.79
N VAL A 2 -13.09 0.42 3.77
CA VAL A 2 -12.95 -0.31 2.50
C VAL A 2 -11.67 -1.15 2.55
N ARG A 3 -11.65 -2.32 1.92
CA ARG A 3 -10.50 -3.24 1.87
C ARG A 3 -10.24 -3.69 0.45
N ALA A 4 -9.00 -3.63 0.01
CA ALA A 4 -8.53 -4.17 -1.26
C ALA A 4 -7.41 -5.18 -0.99
N VAL A 5 -7.42 -6.30 -1.72
CA VAL A 5 -6.39 -7.35 -1.64
C VAL A 5 -5.82 -7.57 -3.03
N TRP A 6 -4.50 -7.50 -3.14
CA TRP A 6 -3.76 -7.75 -4.36
C TRP A 6 -2.78 -8.89 -4.15
N LEU A 7 -2.84 -9.92 -5.01
CA LEU A 7 -1.89 -11.03 -5.00
C LEU A 7 -0.74 -10.72 -5.96
N VAL A 8 0.47 -10.59 -5.42
CA VAL A 8 1.70 -10.32 -6.18
C VAL A 8 2.47 -11.62 -6.36
N SER A 9 2.94 -11.91 -7.58
CA SER A 9 3.81 -13.07 -7.81
C SER A 9 5.12 -12.92 -7.05
N THR A 10 5.61 -13.99 -6.42
CA THR A 10 6.91 -13.96 -5.74
C THR A 10 8.08 -13.82 -6.69
N ALA A 11 7.89 -14.15 -7.98
CA ALA A 11 8.90 -13.95 -9.02
C ALA A 11 9.33 -12.49 -9.13
N THR A 12 8.41 -11.54 -8.88
CA THR A 12 8.69 -10.09 -8.86
C THR A 12 9.79 -9.73 -7.86
N PHE A 13 9.85 -10.41 -6.71
CA PHE A 13 10.87 -10.12 -5.68
C PHE A 13 12.19 -10.86 -5.91
N ALA A 14 12.25 -11.70 -6.95
CA ALA A 14 13.46 -12.34 -7.44
C ALA A 14 13.96 -11.70 -8.75
N GLY A 15 13.23 -10.75 -9.33
CA GLY A 15 13.58 -10.06 -10.57
C GLY A 15 14.25 -8.71 -10.36
N ASP A 16 14.57 -8.06 -11.47
CA ASP A 16 15.28 -6.78 -11.53
C ASP A 16 14.32 -5.57 -11.49
N GLU A 17 13.03 -5.80 -11.22
CA GLU A 17 12.03 -4.77 -11.10
C GLU A 17 12.32 -3.86 -9.90
N HIS A 18 12.15 -2.55 -10.10
CA HIS A 18 12.28 -1.54 -9.04
C HIS A 18 10.93 -1.07 -8.50
N LYS A 19 9.85 -1.37 -9.22
CA LYS A 19 8.47 -1.10 -8.83
C LYS A 19 7.51 -2.06 -9.52
N VAL A 20 6.39 -2.36 -8.87
CA VAL A 20 5.26 -3.10 -9.45
C VAL A 20 3.96 -2.46 -8.97
N ALA A 21 2.97 -2.34 -9.86
CA ALA A 21 1.69 -1.72 -9.54
C ALA A 21 0.55 -2.72 -9.65
N SER A 22 -0.45 -2.56 -8.78
CA SER A 22 -1.73 -3.27 -8.88
C SER A 22 -2.55 -2.71 -10.04
N PRO A 23 -3.57 -3.46 -10.50
CA PRO A 23 -4.72 -2.85 -11.15
C PRO A 23 -5.33 -1.75 -10.26
N GLU A 24 -6.03 -0.82 -10.89
CA GLU A 24 -6.81 0.17 -10.15
C GLU A 24 -8.01 -0.50 -9.47
N PHE A 25 -8.38 0.03 -8.31
CA PHE A 25 -9.58 -0.38 -7.59
C PHE A 25 -10.32 0.85 -7.07
N SER A 26 -11.63 0.73 -6.98
CA SER A 26 -12.48 1.82 -6.50
C SER A 26 -12.69 1.75 -5.00
N VAL A 27 -12.59 2.90 -4.34
CA VAL A 27 -12.85 3.09 -2.91
C VAL A 27 -13.88 4.19 -2.78
N ASP A 28 -15.00 3.89 -2.11
CA ASP A 28 -15.96 4.93 -1.73
C ASP A 28 -15.40 5.73 -0.56
N LEU A 29 -15.03 6.99 -0.82
CA LEU A 29 -14.61 7.94 0.19
C LEU A 29 -15.84 8.68 0.74
N ALA A 30 -16.06 8.60 2.05
CA ALA A 30 -17.21 9.21 2.71
C ALA A 30 -17.32 10.71 2.33
N GLY A 31 -18.44 11.09 1.69
CA GLY A 31 -18.69 12.46 1.22
C GLY A 31 -18.03 12.84 -0.11
N CYS A 32 -17.21 11.97 -0.70
CA CYS A 32 -16.54 12.18 -1.98
C CYS A 32 -16.94 11.16 -3.06
N GLY A 33 -17.63 10.09 -2.69
CA GLY A 33 -18.04 9.02 -3.60
C GLY A 33 -16.88 8.11 -4.03
N PRO A 34 -17.10 7.26 -5.04
CA PRO A 34 -16.10 6.32 -5.54
C PRO A 34 -14.89 7.04 -6.15
N ARG A 35 -13.69 6.66 -5.71
CA ARG A 35 -12.41 7.16 -6.22
C ARG A 35 -11.47 6.03 -6.58
N LEU A 36 -10.67 6.22 -7.62
CA LEU A 36 -9.70 5.23 -8.07
C LEU A 36 -8.42 5.30 -7.26
N PHE A 37 -8.00 4.13 -6.80
CA PHE A 37 -6.77 3.92 -6.06
C PHE A 37 -5.91 2.86 -6.73
N ARG A 38 -4.61 2.96 -6.47
CA ARG A 38 -3.60 2.01 -6.92
C ARG A 38 -2.60 1.72 -5.82
N ILE A 39 -2.24 0.44 -5.66
CA ILE A 39 -1.14 0.02 -4.80
C ILE A 39 0.11 -0.11 -5.66
N THR A 40 1.23 0.48 -5.25
CA THR A 40 2.52 0.30 -5.89
C THR A 40 3.54 -0.18 -4.87
N LEU A 41 4.20 -1.31 -5.13
CA LEU A 41 5.37 -1.71 -4.37
C LEU A 41 6.59 -1.09 -5.01
N PHE A 42 7.50 -0.59 -4.19
CA PHE A 42 8.79 -0.11 -4.64
C PHE A 42 9.91 -0.84 -3.90
N ALA A 43 10.94 -1.22 -4.63
CA ALA A 43 12.18 -1.69 -4.04
C ALA A 43 12.80 -0.58 -3.18
N LEU A 44 13.54 -0.98 -2.15
CA LEU A 44 14.30 -0.05 -1.32
C LEU A 44 15.43 0.56 -2.15
N GLN A 45 15.26 1.82 -2.54
CA GLN A 45 16.29 2.56 -3.23
C GLN A 45 17.45 2.87 -2.26
N ARG A 46 18.62 2.30 -2.53
CA ARG A 46 19.90 2.72 -1.93
C ARG A 46 20.80 3.26 -3.04
N ARG A 47 21.90 3.93 -2.69
CA ARG A 47 22.79 4.64 -3.64
C ARG A 47 23.16 3.83 -4.90
N THR A 48 23.26 2.51 -4.79
CA THR A 48 23.68 1.59 -5.87
C THR A 48 22.69 0.46 -6.14
N VAL A 49 21.57 0.39 -5.42
CA VAL A 49 20.63 -0.74 -5.40
C VAL A 49 19.26 -0.22 -5.81
N PHE A 50 18.72 -0.78 -6.89
CA PHE A 50 17.47 -0.29 -7.48
C PHE A 50 16.39 -1.36 -7.62
N SER A 51 16.73 -2.65 -7.60
CA SER A 51 15.77 -3.74 -7.81
C SER A 51 15.33 -4.43 -6.52
N PHE A 52 14.19 -5.15 -6.57
CA PHE A 52 13.76 -6.01 -5.47
C PHE A 52 14.77 -7.13 -5.19
N ARG A 53 15.42 -7.68 -6.22
CA ARG A 53 16.48 -8.67 -6.04
C ARG A 53 17.65 -8.11 -5.23
N ASP A 54 18.18 -6.96 -5.63
CA ASP A 54 19.40 -6.39 -5.03
C ASP A 54 19.16 -5.93 -3.57
N CYS A 55 17.94 -5.53 -3.23
CA CYS A 55 17.59 -5.11 -1.88
C CYS A 55 17.06 -6.26 -1.00
N GLY A 56 17.12 -7.51 -1.46
CA GLY A 56 16.62 -8.67 -0.70
C GLY A 56 15.10 -8.68 -0.51
N GLY A 57 14.35 -8.00 -1.39
CA GLY A 57 12.90 -7.83 -1.28
C GLY A 57 12.47 -6.76 -0.26
N LEU A 58 13.39 -5.93 0.23
CA LEU A 58 13.06 -4.81 1.11
C LEU A 58 12.41 -3.66 0.32
N GLY A 59 11.46 -2.94 0.92
CA GLY A 59 10.85 -1.83 0.19
C GLY A 59 9.79 -1.02 0.92
N ARG A 60 8.96 -0.37 0.11
CA ARG A 60 7.80 0.42 0.54
C ARG A 60 6.55 0.05 -0.25
N VAL A 61 5.40 0.14 0.41
CA VAL A 61 4.08 0.10 -0.22
C VAL A 61 3.62 1.54 -0.38
N GLU A 62 3.13 1.90 -1.55
CA GLU A 62 2.46 3.17 -1.79
C GLU A 62 1.00 2.93 -2.16
N LEU A 63 0.09 3.54 -1.44
CA LEU A 63 -1.30 3.70 -1.87
C LEU A 63 -1.45 5.09 -2.49
N LYS A 64 -1.87 5.14 -3.75
CA LYS A 64 -2.10 6.39 -4.48
C LYS A 64 -3.58 6.56 -4.80
N CYS A 65 -4.14 7.72 -4.51
CA CYS A 65 -5.39 8.20 -5.08
C CYS A 65 -5.08 8.76 -6.48
N GLU A 66 -5.68 8.19 -7.52
CA GLU A 66 -5.44 8.60 -8.91
C GLU A 66 -6.15 9.92 -9.25
N GLU A 67 -7.15 10.28 -8.45
CA GLU A 67 -7.95 11.49 -8.59
C GLU A 67 -7.53 12.56 -7.58
N GLU A 68 -7.86 13.81 -7.89
CA GLU A 68 -7.76 14.93 -6.96
C GLU A 68 -9.01 14.97 -6.07
N LEU A 69 -8.81 15.05 -4.76
CA LEU A 69 -9.91 15.14 -3.81
C LEU A 69 -10.17 16.60 -3.44
N PRO A 70 -11.43 16.98 -3.18
CA PRO A 70 -11.74 18.30 -2.64
C PRO A 70 -10.92 18.60 -1.38
N PRO A 71 -10.40 19.82 -1.22
CA PRO A 71 -9.74 20.23 0.01
C PRO A 71 -10.64 20.01 1.23
N GLY A 72 -10.09 19.45 2.30
CA GLY A 72 -10.84 19.23 3.54
C GLY A 72 -11.62 17.91 3.57
N THR A 73 -11.39 16.99 2.64
CA THR A 73 -11.94 15.61 2.69
C THR A 73 -11.56 14.89 4.00
N GLY A 74 -10.48 15.32 4.66
CA GLY A 74 -10.04 14.83 5.96
C GLY A 74 -9.05 13.68 5.87
N ALA A 75 -8.41 13.41 7.00
CA ALA A 75 -7.47 12.31 7.13
C ALA A 75 -8.21 10.97 7.33
N VAL A 76 -7.66 9.91 6.75
CA VAL A 76 -8.14 8.54 6.91
C VAL A 76 -7.05 7.67 7.50
N ALA A 77 -7.45 6.66 8.26
CA ALA A 77 -6.56 5.61 8.72
C ALA A 77 -6.35 4.58 7.58
N VAL A 78 -5.11 4.44 7.13
CA VAL A 78 -4.66 3.49 6.12
C VAL A 78 -3.96 2.34 6.83
N GLY A 79 -4.62 1.18 6.88
CA GLY A 79 -4.02 -0.08 7.29
C GLY A 79 -3.39 -0.78 6.10
N VAL A 80 -2.14 -1.23 6.24
CA VAL A 80 -1.43 -2.02 5.23
C VAL A 80 -1.01 -3.33 5.86
N VAL A 81 -1.33 -4.43 5.19
CA VAL A 81 -0.92 -5.78 5.58
C VAL A 81 -0.18 -6.43 4.41
N VAL A 82 1.02 -6.93 4.67
CA VAL A 82 1.87 -7.60 3.69
C VAL A 82 2.14 -9.02 4.15
N GLY A 83 1.74 -10.01 3.36
CA GLY A 83 1.80 -11.43 3.72
C GLY A 83 0.55 -11.93 4.46
N ALA A 84 0.61 -13.17 4.92
CA ALA A 84 -0.49 -13.84 5.62
C ALA A 84 0.02 -14.67 6.82
N GLY A 85 -0.89 -15.00 7.73
CA GLY A 85 -0.58 -15.79 8.93
C GLY A 85 0.47 -15.12 9.82
N GLU A 86 1.38 -15.91 10.36
CA GLU A 86 2.45 -15.47 11.28
C GLU A 86 3.51 -14.59 10.60
N ARG A 87 3.63 -14.67 9.27
CA ARG A 87 4.58 -13.86 8.48
C ARG A 87 4.01 -12.50 8.07
N ALA A 88 2.75 -12.24 8.40
CA ALA A 88 2.08 -11.00 8.01
C ALA A 88 2.66 -9.80 8.78
N GLN A 89 3.21 -8.85 8.03
CA GLN A 89 3.66 -7.56 8.52
C GLN A 89 2.47 -6.59 8.47
N ARG A 90 2.31 -5.74 9.49
CA ARG A 90 1.17 -4.82 9.62
C ARG A 90 1.60 -3.43 10.03
N GLN A 91 1.06 -2.41 9.38
CA GLN A 91 1.25 -1.03 9.77
C GLN A 91 -0.05 -0.24 9.56
N LEU A 92 -0.31 0.71 10.46
CA LEU A 92 -1.43 1.64 10.41
C LEU A 92 -0.87 3.06 10.38
N VAL A 93 -1.29 3.85 9.40
CA VAL A 93 -0.87 5.25 9.28
C VAL A 93 -2.07 6.14 9.02
N GLU A 94 -2.02 7.37 9.50
CA GLU A 94 -2.99 8.40 9.13
C GLU A 94 -2.51 9.13 7.87
N HIS A 95 -3.42 9.39 6.94
CA HIS A 95 -3.08 10.06 5.68
C HIS A 95 -4.24 10.91 5.14
N ASP A 96 -3.93 12.11 4.66
CA ASP A 96 -4.89 13.01 3.99
C ASP A 96 -4.61 13.05 2.49
N PHE A 97 -5.48 12.37 1.72
CA PHE A 97 -5.37 12.26 0.26
C PHE A 97 -5.71 13.57 -0.48
N SER A 98 -6.42 14.52 0.16
CA SER A 98 -6.68 15.84 -0.41
C SER A 98 -5.45 16.74 -0.39
N ARG A 99 -4.54 16.53 0.58
CA ARG A 99 -3.25 17.25 0.66
C ARG A 99 -2.16 16.58 -0.16
N ARG A 100 -2.11 15.25 -0.13
CA ARG A 100 -1.10 14.47 -0.86
C ARG A 100 -1.72 13.18 -1.38
N ARG A 101 -1.71 13.01 -2.70
CA ARG A 101 -2.31 11.81 -3.34
C ARG A 101 -1.63 10.48 -3.01
N CYS A 102 -0.38 10.48 -2.56
CA CYS A 102 0.40 9.27 -2.27
C CYS A 102 0.64 9.08 -0.77
N CYS A 103 0.16 7.96 -0.23
CA CYS A 103 0.48 7.45 1.10
C CYS A 103 1.59 6.38 0.96
N SER A 104 2.80 6.69 1.41
CA SER A 104 3.97 5.82 1.26
C SER A 104 4.39 5.26 2.62
N VAL A 105 4.32 3.94 2.77
CA VAL A 105 4.59 3.20 4.01
C VAL A 105 5.81 2.31 3.81
N ARG A 106 6.86 2.48 4.64
CA ARG A 106 8.19 1.88 4.45
C ARG A 106 8.47 0.75 5.44
N GLY A 107 9.49 -0.06 5.14
CA GLY A 107 10.03 -1.04 6.08
C GLY A 107 9.48 -2.45 5.89
N TRP A 108 9.04 -2.77 4.68
CA TRP A 108 8.51 -4.10 4.35
C TRP A 108 9.62 -5.02 3.88
N ALA A 109 9.54 -6.30 4.28
CA ALA A 109 10.37 -7.38 3.73
C ALA A 109 9.49 -8.32 2.92
N PHE A 110 9.25 -7.97 1.65
CA PHE A 110 8.31 -8.66 0.76
C PHE A 110 8.65 -10.15 0.58
N ARG A 111 9.94 -10.48 0.51
CA ARG A 111 10.41 -11.85 0.35
C ARG A 111 10.14 -12.71 1.60
N GLU A 112 10.29 -12.13 2.80
CA GLU A 112 10.03 -12.85 4.06
C GLU A 112 8.53 -13.04 4.30
N ALA A 113 7.73 -12.03 3.94
CA ALA A 113 6.28 -12.06 4.06
C ALA A 113 5.60 -12.98 3.02
N ALA A 114 6.31 -13.35 1.94
CA ALA A 114 5.79 -14.20 0.88
C ALA A 114 5.50 -15.62 1.38
N ASN A 115 4.40 -16.20 0.89
CA ASN A 115 4.07 -17.57 1.19
C ASN A 115 4.78 -18.52 0.19
N PRO A 116 5.71 -19.38 0.66
CA PRO A 116 6.45 -20.29 -0.21
C PRO A 116 5.56 -21.38 -0.83
N GLY A 117 4.38 -21.66 -0.25
CA GLY A 117 3.45 -22.67 -0.75
C GLY A 117 2.54 -22.17 -1.88
N THR A 118 2.32 -20.85 -2.00
CA THR A 118 1.39 -20.27 -2.99
C THR A 118 2.08 -19.46 -4.07
N TRP A 119 3.40 -19.28 -4.00
CA TRP A 119 4.19 -18.44 -4.91
C TRP A 119 3.61 -17.02 -5.07
N SER A 120 2.94 -16.55 -4.02
CA SER A 120 2.27 -15.27 -4.00
C SER A 120 2.46 -14.55 -2.67
N LEU A 121 2.46 -13.22 -2.75
CA LEU A 121 2.45 -12.31 -1.64
C LEU A 121 1.12 -11.54 -1.66
N PRO A 122 0.20 -11.80 -0.73
CA PRO A 122 -0.97 -10.94 -0.56
C PRO A 122 -0.53 -9.59 0.01
N VAL A 123 -0.95 -8.51 -0.64
CA VAL A 123 -0.84 -7.14 -0.15
C VAL A 123 -2.25 -6.61 0.01
N GLU A 124 -2.61 -6.30 1.24
CA GLU A 124 -3.91 -5.77 1.59
C GLU A 124 -3.77 -4.33 2.05
N VAL A 125 -4.70 -3.50 1.59
CA VAL A 125 -4.86 -2.14 2.10
C VAL A 125 -6.30 -1.93 2.52
N SER A 126 -6.47 -1.35 3.71
CA SER A 126 -7.76 -0.96 4.26
C SER A 126 -7.79 0.54 4.55
N LEU A 127 -8.90 1.20 4.20
CA LEU A 127 -9.14 2.60 4.55
C LEU A 127 -10.30 2.70 5.53
N ALA A 128 -10.08 3.35 6.66
CA ALA A 128 -11.11 3.69 7.64
C ALA A 128 -11.17 5.21 7.85
N PHE A 129 -12.37 5.78 7.74
CA PHE A 129 -12.59 7.19 8.03
C PHE A 129 -12.42 7.42 9.53
N LEU A 130 -11.56 8.37 9.87
CA LEU A 130 -11.48 8.88 11.22
C LEU A 130 -12.72 9.76 11.42
N ALA A 131 -13.47 9.53 12.49
CA ALA A 131 -14.57 10.43 12.82
C ALA A 131 -14.01 11.86 12.94
N PRO A 132 -14.68 12.89 12.40
CA PRO A 132 -14.24 14.25 12.63
C PRO A 132 -14.20 14.45 14.15
N SER A 133 -13.04 14.85 14.67
CA SER A 133 -12.92 15.28 16.05
C SER A 133 -13.86 16.47 16.22
N VAL A 134 -15.03 16.23 16.82
CA VAL A 134 -15.94 17.29 17.21
C VAL A 134 -15.22 18.02 18.34
N SER A 135 -14.53 19.11 18.01
CA SER A 135 -14.08 20.06 19.02
C SER A 135 -15.34 20.69 19.64
N PRO A 136 -15.47 20.69 20.98
CA PRO A 136 -16.56 21.36 21.68
C PRO A 136 -16.53 22.88 21.50
#